data_AF-A0A934QQU1-F1
#
_entry.id   AF-A0A934QQU1-F1
#
_cell.length_a   1.000
_cell.length_b   1.000
_cell.length_c   1.000
_cell.angle_alpha   90.00
_cell.angle_beta   90.00
_cell.angle_gamma   90.00
#
_symmetry.space_group_name_H-M   'P 1'
#
loop_
_entity.id
_entity.type
_entity.pdbx_description
1 polymer ?
#
loop_
_entity_poly.entity_id
_entity_poly.type
_entity_poly.pdbx_seq_one_letter_code
_entity_poly.pdbx_strand_id
1 'polypeptide(L)'
;MTRYVIIGAGAVGATVAAQLSLSGAEVVLVARGDHGAALRADGLRYVRPDGTHVVRLPVVSGPDELELTADDVLVLATKSQHTEQALQDWSWRPVAGGGYASDLPVLVLQNGLDNERAALRRFRTVFGAVVWMPSEFLRPGEVVARGGRAPGLLWLGRYPGGKDPRLSWIADDLREAGFGVQVVTDLPRWKLAKLLGNLRNAPDALYGRGEHSARVGEELETEARAVFDAAGLAVADLAAESDVDLSLTAPAEIPGLAAGGNSTWQSLARAAGSVEVDYLNGEIVLLGRLHGVATPRNEAVRRELVAAAARDRAAEVLVSAASLAVELDSPEPPVLLDVRWALGDPDGHRHFAEGHLPGAVYVDLDTELAATPSTTEGRHPLPDLADLQDAARRWGVRDGASVVVYDDNGGLSAARAWWLLRWGGVSRVRLLDGGLRAWQGELHSGEGDAPERGDVVLEPGHLPVLTADDAAALPGPGALLDARAGARYRGEEEPVDPRAGHIPGALSAPTGDNLTADGRFRPATELAARFRELGARAGVGVYCGSGVTAAHQVAALAIAGIDAALYPGSWSQWSADPGRPAVTGPHPTERSTP
;
A
#
# COMPACT_ATOMS: atom_id res chain seq x y z
N MET A 1 -31.03 -13.73 -12.65
CA MET A 1 -30.89 -12.27 -12.94
C MET A 1 -29.41 -12.01 -12.86
N THR A 2 -28.81 -11.31 -13.83
CA THR A 2 -27.35 -11.16 -13.87
C THR A 2 -26.86 -10.45 -12.62
N ARG A 3 -25.85 -11.02 -11.97
CA ARG A 3 -25.21 -10.43 -10.80
C ARG A 3 -23.77 -10.04 -11.12
N TYR A 4 -23.41 -8.80 -10.84
CA TYR A 4 -22.06 -8.28 -11.08
C TYR A 4 -21.21 -8.43 -9.82
N VAL A 5 -20.13 -9.18 -9.91
CA VAL A 5 -19.13 -9.31 -8.84
C VAL A 5 -17.95 -8.39 -9.17
N ILE A 6 -17.92 -7.21 -8.54
CA ILE A 6 -16.92 -6.17 -8.81
C ILE A 6 -15.68 -6.44 -7.96
N ILE A 7 -14.64 -7.00 -8.58
CA ILE A 7 -13.37 -7.35 -7.95
C ILE A 7 -12.48 -6.11 -7.95
N GLY A 8 -12.49 -5.39 -6.82
CA GLY A 8 -11.67 -4.21 -6.58
C GLY A 8 -12.49 -2.92 -6.43
N ALA A 9 -12.70 -2.49 -5.19
CA ALA A 9 -13.38 -1.25 -4.83
C ALA A 9 -12.52 0.02 -4.97
N GLY A 10 -11.71 0.14 -6.01
CA GLY A 10 -11.05 1.41 -6.33
C GLY A 10 -12.02 2.44 -6.91
N ALA A 11 -11.51 3.63 -7.29
CA ALA A 11 -12.32 4.68 -7.91
C ALA A 11 -13.20 4.18 -9.07
N VAL A 12 -12.62 3.35 -9.95
CA VAL A 12 -13.34 2.78 -11.11
C VAL A 12 -14.37 1.74 -10.69
N GLY A 13 -13.95 0.72 -9.95
CA GLY A 13 -14.83 -0.38 -9.54
C GLY A 13 -15.99 0.08 -8.67
N ALA A 14 -15.74 0.94 -7.68
CA ALA A 14 -16.77 1.51 -6.84
C ALA A 14 -17.73 2.42 -7.62
N THR A 15 -17.25 3.18 -8.62
CA THR A 15 -18.14 3.97 -9.49
C THR A 15 -19.06 3.07 -10.31
N VAL A 16 -18.53 1.99 -10.90
CA VAL A 16 -19.33 1.02 -11.67
C VAL A 16 -20.33 0.30 -10.76
N ALA A 17 -19.89 -0.14 -9.58
CA ALA A 17 -20.74 -0.77 -8.58
C ALA A 17 -21.89 0.15 -8.13
N ALA A 18 -21.59 1.41 -7.85
CA ALA A 18 -22.58 2.41 -7.44
C ALA A 18 -23.65 2.61 -8.53
N GLN A 19 -23.22 2.83 -9.77
CA GLN A 19 -24.13 3.12 -10.88
C GLN A 19 -25.01 1.91 -11.24
N LEU A 20 -24.44 0.71 -11.31
CA LEU A 20 -25.21 -0.52 -11.53
C LEU A 20 -26.20 -0.79 -10.38
N SER A 21 -25.79 -0.57 -9.13
CA SER A 21 -26.69 -0.74 -8.00
C SER A 21 -27.83 0.29 -8.01
N LEU A 22 -27.54 1.54 -8.37
CA LEU A 22 -28.55 2.60 -8.50
C LEU A 22 -29.53 2.38 -9.66
N SER A 23 -29.12 1.68 -10.72
CA SER A 23 -30.03 1.25 -11.80
C SER A 23 -30.83 -0.01 -11.48
N GLY A 24 -30.57 -0.65 -10.34
CA GLY A 24 -31.30 -1.83 -9.87
C GLY A 24 -30.69 -3.18 -10.26
N ALA A 25 -29.46 -3.19 -10.81
CA ALA A 25 -28.72 -4.43 -11.03
C ALA A 25 -28.24 -5.03 -9.70
N GLU A 26 -28.13 -6.37 -9.64
CA GLU A 26 -27.58 -7.04 -8.47
C GLU A 26 -26.04 -6.93 -8.49
N VAL A 27 -25.46 -6.39 -7.42
CA VAL A 27 -24.03 -6.10 -7.35
C VAL A 27 -23.45 -6.60 -6.03
N VAL A 28 -22.31 -7.27 -6.09
CA VAL A 28 -21.45 -7.56 -4.94
C VAL A 28 -20.11 -6.87 -5.16
N LEU A 29 -19.64 -6.10 -4.17
CA LEU A 29 -18.37 -5.38 -4.26
C LEU A 29 -17.30 -6.03 -3.38
N VAL A 30 -16.14 -6.31 -3.96
CA VAL A 30 -15.01 -6.90 -3.25
C VAL A 30 -14.08 -5.79 -2.76
N ALA A 31 -13.97 -5.63 -1.44
CA ALA A 31 -13.17 -4.59 -0.79
C ALA A 31 -12.50 -5.12 0.49
N ARG A 32 -11.23 -4.76 0.69
CA ARG A 32 -10.41 -5.15 1.86
C ARG A 32 -10.00 -3.94 2.68
N GLY A 33 -9.47 -4.18 3.88
CA GLY A 33 -8.93 -3.15 4.78
C GLY A 33 -9.95 -2.09 5.19
N ASP A 34 -9.46 -0.91 5.55
CA ASP A 34 -10.26 0.22 6.05
C ASP A 34 -11.37 0.62 5.07
N HIS A 35 -11.09 0.55 3.76
CA HIS A 35 -12.12 0.83 2.76
C HIS A 35 -13.27 -0.17 2.82
N GLY A 36 -12.98 -1.47 2.88
CA GLY A 36 -14.00 -2.51 2.99
C GLY A 36 -14.74 -2.46 4.33
N ALA A 37 -14.08 -2.03 5.41
CA ALA A 37 -14.73 -1.80 6.71
C ALA A 37 -15.72 -0.62 6.64
N ALA A 38 -15.29 0.53 6.12
CA ALA A 38 -16.15 1.71 5.96
C ALA A 38 -17.36 1.41 5.06
N LEU A 39 -17.16 0.70 3.94
CA LEU A 39 -18.24 0.33 3.05
C LEU A 39 -19.30 -0.56 3.71
N ARG A 40 -18.90 -1.47 4.59
CA ARG A 40 -19.83 -2.35 5.33
C ARG A 40 -20.58 -1.61 6.44
N ALA A 41 -19.89 -0.70 7.14
CA ALA A 41 -20.48 0.07 8.23
C ALA A 41 -21.49 1.11 7.71
N ASP A 42 -21.04 1.94 6.77
CA ASP A 42 -21.72 3.18 6.42
C ASP A 42 -22.35 3.17 5.02
N GLY A 43 -21.93 2.22 4.17
CA GLY A 43 -22.22 2.22 2.73
C GLY A 43 -21.20 3.03 1.94
N LEU A 44 -21.28 2.97 0.61
CA LEU A 44 -20.45 3.77 -0.29
C LEU A 44 -21.00 5.19 -0.37
N ARG A 45 -20.23 6.18 0.11
CA ARG A 45 -20.49 7.58 -0.16
C ARG A 45 -20.01 7.92 -1.58
N TYR A 46 -20.95 7.93 -2.51
CA TYR A 46 -20.73 8.17 -3.93
C TYR A 46 -21.06 9.61 -4.30
N VAL A 47 -20.05 10.41 -4.64
CA VAL A 47 -20.20 11.84 -4.92
C VAL A 47 -20.17 12.10 -6.42
N ARG A 48 -21.16 12.82 -6.90
CA ARG A 48 -21.36 13.24 -8.29
C ARG A 48 -21.61 14.75 -8.36
N PRO A 49 -21.53 15.37 -9.55
CA PRO A 49 -21.89 16.77 -9.73
C PRO A 49 -23.35 17.11 -9.36
N ASP A 50 -24.26 16.14 -9.47
CA ASP A 50 -25.68 16.29 -9.12
C ASP A 50 -25.98 15.99 -7.65
N GLY A 51 -25.06 15.40 -6.89
CA GLY A 51 -25.23 15.19 -5.46
C GLY A 51 -24.35 14.12 -4.85
N THR A 52 -24.54 13.90 -3.55
CA THR A 52 -23.94 12.77 -2.83
C THR A 52 -24.99 11.70 -2.59
N HIS A 53 -24.67 10.45 -2.94
CA HIS A 53 -25.49 9.27 -2.73
C HIS A 53 -24.81 8.35 -1.72
N VAL A 54 -25.58 7.73 -0.83
CA VAL A 54 -25.08 6.64 0.02
C VAL A 54 -25.63 5.34 -0.55
N VAL A 55 -24.77 4.59 -1.22
CA VAL A 55 -25.13 3.32 -1.88
C VAL A 55 -24.81 2.17 -0.94
N ARG A 56 -25.84 1.46 -0.48
CA ARG A 56 -25.69 0.25 0.34
C ARG A 56 -25.82 -0.98 -0.55
N LEU A 57 -24.72 -1.70 -0.69
CA LEU A 57 -24.65 -2.94 -1.46
C LEU A 57 -23.86 -4.01 -0.68
N PRO A 58 -24.04 -5.31 -0.98
CA PRO A 58 -23.23 -6.37 -0.41
C PRO A 58 -21.73 -6.15 -0.63
N VAL A 59 -20.93 -6.27 0.44
CA VAL A 59 -19.48 -6.12 0.40
C VAL A 59 -18.82 -7.33 1.04
N VAL A 60 -17.87 -7.93 0.32
CA VAL A 60 -17.08 -9.09 0.76
C VAL A 60 -15.59 -8.78 0.70
N SER A 61 -14.79 -9.42 1.55
CA SER A 61 -13.33 -9.24 1.58
C SER A 61 -12.61 -10.04 0.48
N GLY A 62 -13.23 -11.11 0.00
CA GLY A 62 -12.64 -12.01 -0.98
C GLY A 62 -13.57 -13.14 -1.41
N PRO A 63 -13.07 -14.06 -2.24
CA PRO A 63 -13.86 -15.14 -2.82
C PRO A 63 -14.34 -16.20 -1.81
N ASP A 64 -13.79 -16.23 -0.60
CA ASP A 64 -14.20 -17.18 0.46
C ASP A 64 -15.51 -16.78 1.15
N GLU A 65 -15.92 -15.52 1.01
CA GLU A 65 -17.16 -14.99 1.59
C GLU A 65 -18.33 -14.95 0.59
N LEU A 66 -18.13 -15.45 -0.63
CA LEU A 66 -19.12 -15.38 -1.71
C LEU A 66 -19.31 -16.74 -2.40
N GLU A 67 -20.54 -17.22 -2.44
CA GLU A 67 -20.94 -18.32 -3.31
C GLU A 67 -21.28 -17.77 -4.70
N LEU A 68 -20.55 -18.24 -5.73
CA LEU A 68 -20.78 -17.85 -7.12
C LEU A 68 -21.95 -18.61 -7.73
N THR A 69 -22.65 -17.99 -8.67
CA THR A 69 -23.76 -18.60 -9.43
C THR A 69 -23.48 -18.56 -10.94
N ALA A 70 -24.23 -19.35 -11.70
CA ALA A 70 -24.11 -19.38 -13.16
C ALA A 70 -24.51 -18.06 -13.84
N ASP A 71 -25.24 -17.18 -13.13
CA ASP A 71 -25.68 -15.86 -13.60
C ASP A 71 -24.66 -14.75 -13.29
N ASP A 72 -23.52 -15.08 -12.68
CA ASP A 72 -22.53 -14.09 -12.29
C ASP A 72 -21.65 -13.62 -13.47
N VAL A 73 -21.36 -12.32 -13.47
CA VAL A 73 -20.33 -11.68 -14.29
C VAL A 73 -19.24 -11.18 -13.36
N LEU A 74 -18.03 -11.71 -13.50
CA LEU A 74 -16.88 -11.19 -12.75
C LEU A 74 -16.37 -9.91 -13.43
N VAL A 75 -16.17 -8.85 -12.68
CA VAL A 75 -15.65 -7.58 -13.20
C VAL A 75 -14.33 -7.25 -12.51
N LEU A 76 -13.23 -7.30 -13.25
CA LEU A 76 -11.91 -7.02 -12.72
C LEU A 76 -11.61 -5.52 -12.80
N ALA A 77 -11.57 -4.88 -11.63
CA ALA A 77 -11.36 -3.44 -11.45
C ALA A 77 -10.19 -3.12 -10.48
N THR A 78 -9.36 -4.11 -10.18
CA THR A 78 -8.12 -3.94 -9.41
C THR A 78 -7.07 -3.15 -10.20
N LYS A 79 -5.94 -2.80 -9.56
CA LYS A 79 -4.77 -2.30 -10.27
C LYS A 79 -4.11 -3.41 -11.10
N SER A 80 -3.49 -3.06 -12.23
CA SER A 80 -2.92 -4.03 -13.18
C SER A 80 -1.86 -4.95 -12.53
N GLN A 81 -1.08 -4.41 -11.60
CA GLN A 81 -0.10 -5.17 -10.80
C GLN A 81 -0.72 -6.24 -9.87
N HIS A 82 -2.03 -6.20 -9.61
CA HIS A 82 -2.74 -7.19 -8.81
C HIS A 82 -3.57 -8.16 -9.65
N THR A 83 -3.57 -8.01 -10.98
CA THR A 83 -4.37 -8.83 -11.89
C THR A 83 -4.08 -10.32 -11.73
N GLU A 84 -2.80 -10.70 -11.70
CA GLU A 84 -2.41 -12.10 -11.62
C GLU A 84 -2.90 -12.76 -10.32
N GLN A 85 -2.72 -12.08 -9.17
CA GLN A 85 -3.22 -12.57 -7.89
C GLN A 85 -4.75 -12.68 -7.89
N ALA A 86 -5.46 -11.66 -8.38
CA ALA A 86 -6.91 -11.70 -8.47
C ALA A 86 -7.39 -12.86 -9.37
N LEU A 87 -6.73 -13.10 -10.50
CA LEU A 87 -7.09 -14.22 -11.37
C LEU A 87 -6.85 -15.58 -10.69
N GLN A 88 -5.78 -15.73 -9.88
CA GLN A 88 -5.52 -16.93 -9.10
C GLN A 88 -6.58 -17.16 -8.01
N ASP A 89 -6.94 -16.11 -7.28
CA ASP A 89 -7.94 -16.14 -6.21
C ASP A 89 -9.34 -16.56 -6.75
N TRP A 90 -9.70 -16.11 -7.95
CA TRP A 90 -11.06 -16.22 -8.47
C TRP A 90 -11.29 -17.35 -9.48
N SER A 91 -10.35 -17.65 -10.38
CA SER A 91 -10.61 -18.50 -11.55
C SER A 91 -11.13 -19.91 -11.25
N TRP A 92 -10.68 -20.52 -10.16
CA TRP A 92 -11.03 -21.90 -9.80
C TRP A 92 -12.04 -21.98 -8.66
N ARG A 93 -12.73 -20.88 -8.35
CA ARG A 93 -13.80 -20.89 -7.36
C ARG A 93 -14.97 -21.72 -7.89
N PRO A 94 -15.54 -22.61 -7.05
CA PRO A 94 -16.69 -23.41 -7.45
C PRO A 94 -17.90 -22.50 -7.71
N VAL A 95 -18.71 -22.86 -8.71
CA VAL A 95 -19.96 -22.19 -9.01
C VAL A 95 -21.11 -23.09 -8.56
N ALA A 96 -22.10 -22.51 -7.88
CA ALA A 96 -23.31 -23.20 -7.46
C ALA A 96 -24.02 -23.82 -8.68
N GLY A 97 -24.34 -25.11 -8.58
CA GLY A 97 -24.87 -25.89 -9.70
C GLY A 97 -23.81 -26.57 -10.56
N GLY A 98 -22.52 -26.35 -10.30
CA GLY A 98 -21.39 -27.04 -10.93
C GLY A 98 -20.55 -26.14 -11.84
N GLY A 99 -19.31 -26.58 -12.11
CA GLY A 99 -18.33 -25.81 -12.87
C GLY A 99 -17.48 -24.88 -12.01
N TYR A 100 -16.71 -24.02 -12.67
CA TYR A 100 -15.79 -23.09 -12.02
C TYR A 100 -15.98 -21.67 -12.56
N ALA A 101 -15.51 -20.68 -11.80
CA ALA A 101 -15.59 -19.29 -12.22
C ALA A 101 -14.95 -19.02 -13.60
N SER A 102 -13.94 -19.81 -13.99
CA SER A 102 -13.34 -19.81 -15.33
C SER A 102 -14.33 -20.03 -16.48
N ASP A 103 -15.48 -20.64 -16.20
CA ASP A 103 -16.57 -20.87 -17.16
C ASP A 103 -17.47 -19.65 -17.37
N LEU A 104 -17.50 -18.74 -16.38
CA LEU A 104 -18.25 -17.49 -16.35
C LEU A 104 -17.57 -16.42 -17.22
N PRO A 105 -18.30 -15.38 -17.67
CA PRO A 105 -17.69 -14.21 -18.29
C PRO A 105 -16.90 -13.37 -17.26
N VAL A 106 -15.70 -12.95 -17.67
CA VAL A 106 -14.95 -11.91 -16.96
C VAL A 106 -14.85 -10.65 -17.81
N LEU A 107 -15.18 -9.49 -17.23
CA LEU A 107 -15.03 -8.17 -17.82
C LEU A 107 -13.85 -7.44 -17.18
N VAL A 108 -12.84 -7.10 -17.96
CA VAL A 108 -11.62 -6.41 -17.50
C VAL A 108 -11.74 -4.91 -17.74
N LEU A 109 -11.75 -4.10 -16.67
CA LEU A 109 -11.89 -2.64 -16.73
C LEU A 109 -10.57 -1.87 -16.69
N GLN A 110 -9.46 -2.57 -16.58
CA GLN A 110 -8.15 -2.02 -16.25
C GLN A 110 -7.49 -1.34 -17.46
N ASN A 111 -6.63 -0.34 -17.20
CA ASN A 111 -5.76 0.24 -18.24
C ASN A 111 -4.64 -0.75 -18.62
N GLY A 112 -3.82 -0.42 -19.62
CA GLY A 112 -2.73 -1.28 -20.08
C GLY A 112 -3.20 -2.45 -20.96
N LEU A 113 -2.26 -3.25 -21.47
CA LEU A 113 -2.53 -4.27 -22.51
C LEU A 113 -2.48 -5.72 -22.00
N ASP A 114 -1.88 -5.95 -20.83
CA ASP A 114 -1.56 -7.30 -20.37
C ASP A 114 -2.72 -7.99 -19.63
N ASN A 115 -3.67 -7.22 -19.10
CA ASN A 115 -4.71 -7.74 -18.20
C ASN A 115 -5.65 -8.76 -18.89
N GLU A 116 -6.16 -8.44 -20.08
CA GLU A 116 -6.99 -9.37 -20.85
C GLU A 116 -6.20 -10.60 -21.31
N ARG A 117 -4.91 -10.45 -21.63
CA ARG A 117 -4.02 -11.57 -21.99
C ARG A 117 -3.79 -12.50 -20.81
N ALA A 118 -3.61 -11.95 -19.61
CA ALA A 118 -3.51 -12.73 -18.37
C ALA A 118 -4.82 -13.47 -18.08
N ALA A 119 -5.97 -12.81 -18.23
CA ALA A 119 -7.28 -13.42 -18.03
C ALA A 119 -7.54 -14.58 -19.00
N LEU A 120 -7.14 -14.46 -20.28
CA LEU A 120 -7.30 -15.51 -21.30
C LEU A 120 -6.60 -16.83 -20.96
N ARG A 121 -5.60 -16.82 -20.09
CA ARG A 121 -4.95 -18.07 -19.63
C ARG A 121 -5.87 -18.94 -18.79
N ARG A 122 -6.93 -18.37 -18.21
CA ARG A 122 -7.78 -19.01 -17.20
C ARG A 122 -9.26 -18.98 -17.56
N PHE A 123 -9.75 -17.88 -18.09
CA PHE A 123 -11.16 -17.67 -18.38
C PHE A 123 -11.50 -18.00 -19.82
N ARG A 124 -12.57 -18.77 -20.02
CA ARG A 124 -13.07 -19.14 -21.34
C ARG A 124 -13.67 -17.96 -22.10
N THR A 125 -14.31 -17.03 -21.37
CA THR A 125 -14.95 -15.83 -21.94
C THR A 125 -14.36 -14.58 -21.32
N VAL A 126 -13.56 -13.85 -22.09
CA VAL A 126 -12.94 -12.58 -21.66
C VAL A 126 -13.51 -11.43 -22.47
N PHE A 127 -14.10 -10.48 -21.76
CA PHE A 127 -14.43 -9.15 -22.26
C PHE A 127 -13.42 -8.16 -21.69
N GLY A 128 -13.10 -7.14 -22.46
CA GLY A 128 -12.32 -6.02 -21.97
C GLY A 128 -13.04 -4.70 -22.22
N ALA A 129 -12.57 -3.67 -21.54
CA ALA A 129 -13.06 -2.31 -21.68
C ALA A 129 -11.89 -1.33 -21.83
N VAL A 130 -12.09 -0.33 -22.69
CA VAL A 130 -11.42 0.95 -22.52
C VAL A 130 -12.32 1.83 -21.67
N VAL A 131 -11.82 2.26 -20.51
CA VAL A 131 -12.58 3.10 -19.58
C VAL A 131 -12.07 4.54 -19.65
N TRP A 132 -12.98 5.48 -19.89
CA TRP A 132 -12.71 6.91 -19.74
C TRP A 132 -13.63 7.49 -18.68
N MET A 133 -13.09 7.66 -17.48
CA MET A 133 -13.88 8.03 -16.32
C MET A 133 -13.04 8.86 -15.36
N PRO A 134 -13.39 10.15 -15.15
CA PRO A 134 -12.71 11.00 -14.18
C PRO A 134 -13.25 10.70 -12.77
N SER A 135 -12.82 9.56 -12.21
CA SER A 135 -13.17 9.15 -10.84
C SER A 135 -11.96 9.22 -9.91
N GLU A 136 -12.23 9.49 -8.64
CA GLU A 136 -11.26 9.66 -7.56
C GLU A 136 -11.65 8.81 -6.36
N PHE A 137 -10.66 8.21 -5.71
CA PHE A 137 -10.81 7.49 -4.45
C PHE A 137 -9.66 7.91 -3.54
N LEU A 138 -9.89 8.90 -2.67
CA LEU A 138 -8.85 9.46 -1.80
C LEU A 138 -8.98 9.04 -0.34
N ARG A 139 -10.17 8.65 0.11
CA ARG A 139 -10.44 8.29 1.51
C ARG A 139 -11.33 7.06 1.60
N PRO A 140 -11.12 6.15 2.57
CA PRO A 140 -11.99 5.00 2.81
C PRO A 140 -13.48 5.37 2.86
N GLY A 141 -14.30 4.62 2.11
CA GLY A 141 -15.76 4.73 2.10
C GLY A 141 -16.31 5.75 1.11
N GLU A 142 -15.47 6.58 0.49
CA GLU A 142 -15.90 7.66 -0.41
C GLU A 142 -15.26 7.56 -1.79
N VAL A 143 -16.08 7.69 -2.84
CA VAL A 143 -15.62 7.80 -4.24
C VAL A 143 -16.31 8.96 -4.92
N VAL A 144 -15.54 9.75 -5.65
CA VAL A 144 -16.02 10.92 -6.40
C VAL A 144 -15.94 10.60 -7.89
N ALA A 145 -17.04 10.75 -8.64
CA ALA A 145 -17.08 10.59 -10.09
C ALA A 145 -17.45 11.91 -10.77
N ARG A 146 -16.46 12.61 -11.32
CA ARG A 146 -16.61 14.00 -11.80
C ARG A 146 -17.21 14.13 -13.20
N GLY A 147 -17.47 13.04 -13.91
CA GLY A 147 -17.98 13.11 -15.27
C GLY A 147 -19.34 13.81 -15.29
N GLY A 148 -19.47 14.90 -16.05
CA GLY A 148 -20.63 15.79 -15.98
C GLY A 148 -21.96 15.09 -16.25
N ARG A 149 -22.23 14.73 -17.51
CA ARG A 149 -23.50 14.11 -17.92
C ARG A 149 -23.51 12.60 -17.73
N ALA A 150 -22.36 11.96 -17.96
CA ALA A 150 -22.15 10.54 -17.71
C ALA A 150 -21.00 10.35 -16.71
N PRO A 151 -21.05 9.33 -15.82
CA PRO A 151 -19.95 9.01 -14.93
C PRO A 151 -18.70 8.59 -15.68
N GLY A 152 -18.84 7.85 -16.77
CA GLY A 152 -17.74 7.39 -17.60
C GLY A 152 -18.21 6.96 -18.99
N LEU A 153 -17.24 6.77 -19.88
CA LEU A 153 -17.42 6.13 -21.19
C LEU A 153 -16.70 4.78 -21.20
N LEU A 154 -17.32 3.79 -21.84
CA LEU A 154 -16.77 2.45 -21.99
C LEU A 154 -16.85 2.01 -23.45
N TRP A 155 -15.69 1.63 -24.01
CA TRP A 155 -15.64 0.86 -25.24
C TRP A 155 -15.41 -0.60 -24.88
N LEU A 156 -16.42 -1.44 -25.12
CA LEU A 156 -16.45 -2.83 -24.69
C LEU A 156 -16.19 -3.74 -25.88
N GLY A 157 -15.40 -4.78 -25.71
CA GLY A 157 -15.21 -5.78 -26.76
C GLY A 157 -14.90 -7.17 -26.21
N ARG A 158 -15.23 -8.18 -27.02
CA ARG A 158 -14.70 -9.52 -26.82
C ARG A 158 -13.21 -9.48 -27.09
N TYR A 159 -12.40 -10.03 -26.19
CA TYR A 159 -10.96 -10.07 -26.36
C TYR A 159 -10.51 -11.44 -26.90
N PRO A 160 -9.62 -11.49 -27.91
CA PRO A 160 -9.02 -10.36 -28.64
C PRO A 160 -9.91 -9.76 -29.73
N GLY A 161 -11.01 -10.42 -30.10
CA GLY A 161 -11.99 -9.89 -31.05
C GLY A 161 -13.21 -10.79 -31.21
N GLY A 162 -14.13 -10.35 -32.06
CA GLY A 162 -15.37 -11.07 -32.39
C GLY A 162 -16.60 -10.55 -31.65
N LYS A 163 -17.72 -11.27 -31.80
CA LYS A 163 -19.01 -10.93 -31.19
C LYS A 163 -19.38 -11.96 -30.12
N ASP A 164 -20.08 -11.53 -29.07
CA ASP A 164 -20.69 -12.40 -28.08
C ASP A 164 -22.01 -11.77 -27.61
N PRO A 165 -23.15 -12.46 -27.69
CA PRO A 165 -24.44 -11.90 -27.26
C PRO A 165 -24.45 -11.44 -25.80
N ARG A 166 -23.69 -12.10 -24.93
CA ARG A 166 -23.60 -11.73 -23.49
C ARG A 166 -23.04 -10.33 -23.30
N LEU A 167 -22.15 -9.89 -24.19
CA LEU A 167 -21.58 -8.54 -24.15
C LEU A 167 -22.63 -7.47 -24.46
N SER A 168 -23.67 -7.79 -25.25
CA SER A 168 -24.76 -6.86 -25.54
C SER A 168 -25.53 -6.52 -24.27
N TRP A 169 -25.91 -7.53 -23.49
CA TRP A 169 -26.67 -7.32 -22.24
C TRP A 169 -25.85 -6.56 -21.21
N ILE A 170 -24.55 -6.88 -21.07
CA ILE A 170 -23.64 -6.10 -20.21
C ILE A 170 -23.57 -4.63 -20.67
N ALA A 171 -23.50 -4.39 -21.98
CA ALA A 171 -23.50 -3.04 -22.52
C ALA A 171 -24.81 -2.30 -22.25
N ASP A 172 -25.95 -2.99 -22.33
CA ASP A 172 -27.27 -2.42 -22.06
C ASP A 172 -27.43 -2.08 -20.56
N ASP A 173 -27.06 -2.99 -19.65
CA ASP A 173 -27.05 -2.73 -18.20
C ASP A 173 -26.18 -1.51 -17.85
N LEU A 174 -25.01 -1.36 -18.48
CA LEU A 174 -24.13 -0.21 -18.27
C LEU A 174 -24.71 1.09 -18.84
N ARG A 175 -25.45 1.04 -19.96
CA ARG A 175 -26.17 2.22 -20.48
C ARG A 175 -27.31 2.62 -19.56
N GLU A 176 -28.06 1.65 -19.04
CA GLU A 176 -29.12 1.89 -18.05
C GLU A 176 -28.55 2.47 -16.74
N ALA A 177 -27.33 2.07 -16.38
CA ALA A 177 -26.53 2.66 -15.30
C ALA A 177 -25.91 4.04 -15.65
N GLY A 178 -26.30 4.64 -16.77
CA GLY A 178 -25.94 6.01 -17.15
C GLY A 178 -24.57 6.17 -17.82
N PHE A 179 -23.84 5.10 -18.11
CA PHE A 179 -22.57 5.18 -18.83
C PHE A 179 -22.78 5.39 -20.34
N GLY A 180 -21.83 6.09 -20.97
CA GLY A 180 -21.74 6.11 -22.43
C GLY A 180 -21.04 4.84 -22.92
N VAL A 181 -21.73 3.97 -23.67
CA VAL A 181 -21.18 2.65 -24.03
C VAL A 181 -21.20 2.39 -25.54
N GLN A 182 -20.05 2.04 -26.10
CA GLN A 182 -19.89 1.53 -27.47
C GLN A 182 -19.36 0.09 -27.42
N VAL A 183 -19.96 -0.81 -28.20
CA VAL A 183 -19.42 -2.17 -28.38
C VAL A 183 -18.59 -2.22 -29.65
N VAL A 184 -17.34 -2.66 -29.55
CA VAL A 184 -16.35 -2.69 -30.62
C VAL A 184 -15.89 -4.13 -30.89
N THR A 185 -15.56 -4.45 -32.15
CA THR A 185 -15.15 -5.80 -32.56
C THR A 185 -13.65 -6.05 -32.48
N ASP A 186 -12.87 -4.98 -32.29
CA ASP A 186 -11.41 -4.93 -32.37
C ASP A 186 -10.81 -4.17 -31.19
N LEU A 187 -11.27 -4.48 -29.97
CA LEU A 187 -10.84 -3.84 -28.72
C LEU A 187 -9.34 -3.57 -28.58
N PRO A 188 -8.40 -4.43 -29.02
CA PRO A 188 -6.97 -4.16 -28.90
C PRO A 188 -6.52 -2.78 -29.45
N ARG A 189 -7.07 -2.32 -30.59
CA ARG A 189 -6.69 -0.99 -31.14
C ARG A 189 -7.15 0.18 -30.27
N TRP A 190 -8.27 0.01 -29.59
CA TRP A 190 -8.83 0.99 -28.66
C TRP A 190 -7.99 1.04 -27.37
N LYS A 191 -7.54 -0.12 -26.89
CA LYS A 191 -6.64 -0.22 -25.72
C LYS A 191 -5.30 0.47 -26.00
N LEU A 192 -4.76 0.35 -27.21
CA LEU A 192 -3.55 1.08 -27.64
C LEU A 192 -3.77 2.60 -27.64
N ALA A 193 -4.91 3.07 -28.16
CA ALA A 193 -5.25 4.48 -28.16
C ALA A 193 -5.36 5.04 -26.74
N LYS A 194 -5.97 4.28 -25.83
CA LYS A 194 -6.02 4.64 -24.41
C LYS A 194 -4.64 4.67 -23.77
N LEU A 195 -3.79 3.71 -24.09
CA LEU A 195 -2.43 3.63 -23.55
C LEU A 195 -1.63 4.89 -23.91
N LEU A 196 -1.72 5.39 -25.15
CA LEU A 196 -1.09 6.66 -25.54
C LEU A 196 -1.51 7.81 -24.61
N GLY A 197 -2.82 7.96 -24.39
CA GLY A 197 -3.33 8.98 -23.47
C GLY A 197 -2.85 8.77 -22.02
N ASN A 198 -2.63 7.53 -21.59
CA ASN A 198 -2.08 7.24 -20.27
C ASN A 198 -0.60 7.63 -20.11
N LEU A 199 0.19 7.71 -21.20
CA LEU A 199 1.60 8.10 -21.10
C LEU A 199 1.79 9.54 -20.62
N ARG A 200 0.79 10.42 -20.84
CA ARG A 200 0.78 11.79 -20.30
C ARG A 200 0.58 11.84 -18.79
N ASN A 201 0.05 10.78 -18.18
CA ASN A 201 -0.26 10.79 -16.74
C ASN A 201 0.99 10.87 -15.87
N ALA A 202 2.08 10.20 -16.27
CA ALA A 202 3.31 10.15 -15.48
C ALA A 202 4.04 11.50 -15.44
N PRO A 203 4.27 12.21 -16.57
CA PRO A 203 4.81 13.57 -16.53
C PRO A 203 3.95 14.54 -15.72
N ASP A 204 2.62 14.49 -15.86
CA ASP A 204 1.72 15.33 -15.06
C ASP A 204 1.84 15.07 -13.56
N ALA A 205 2.03 13.80 -13.17
CA ALA A 205 2.19 13.41 -11.77
C ALA A 205 3.55 13.82 -11.20
N LEU A 206 4.62 13.77 -12.00
CA LEU A 206 5.98 14.10 -11.59
C LEU A 206 6.27 15.60 -11.56
N TYR A 207 5.76 16.35 -12.53
CA TYR A 207 6.15 17.73 -12.79
C TYR A 207 5.02 18.74 -12.61
N GLY A 208 3.80 18.26 -12.33
CA GLY A 208 2.59 19.07 -12.39
C GLY A 208 2.18 19.37 -13.84
N ARG A 209 0.91 19.72 -14.03
CA ARG A 209 0.39 20.07 -15.36
C ARG A 209 1.00 21.38 -15.84
N GLY A 210 1.65 21.36 -16.99
CA GLY A 210 2.19 22.56 -17.62
C GLY A 210 2.87 22.26 -18.94
N GLU A 211 3.53 23.27 -19.51
CA GLU A 211 4.22 23.17 -20.80
C GLU A 211 5.30 22.08 -20.78
N HIS A 212 6.02 21.93 -19.66
CA HIS A 212 7.03 20.89 -19.52
C HIS A 212 6.45 19.47 -19.53
N SER A 213 5.40 19.20 -18.74
CA SER A 213 4.77 17.88 -18.70
C SER A 213 4.13 17.52 -20.04
N ALA A 214 3.51 18.51 -20.71
CA ALA A 214 2.94 18.34 -22.05
C ALA A 214 3.99 17.94 -23.08
N ARG A 215 5.13 18.64 -23.12
CA ARG A 215 6.24 18.32 -24.03
C ARG A 215 6.79 16.92 -23.79
N VAL A 216 7.05 16.56 -22.52
CA VAL A 216 7.52 15.20 -22.19
C VAL A 216 6.48 14.15 -22.62
N GLY A 217 5.19 14.41 -22.40
CA GLY A 217 4.10 13.53 -22.85
C GLY A 217 4.11 13.28 -24.37
N GLU A 218 4.30 14.33 -25.17
CA GLU A 218 4.39 14.20 -26.64
C GLU A 218 5.61 13.37 -27.08
N GLU A 219 6.75 13.54 -26.41
CA GLU A 219 7.94 12.74 -26.70
C GLU A 219 7.74 11.25 -26.36
N LEU A 220 7.05 10.95 -25.25
CA LEU A 220 6.70 9.58 -24.86
C LEU A 220 5.74 8.93 -25.86
N GLU A 221 4.71 9.67 -26.30
CA GLU A 221 3.77 9.22 -27.32
C GLU A 221 4.46 8.97 -28.67
N THR A 222 5.42 9.83 -29.04
CA THR A 222 6.22 9.65 -30.26
C THR A 222 6.98 8.32 -30.24
N GLU A 223 7.66 8.00 -29.12
CA GLU A 223 8.33 6.70 -28.96
C GLU A 223 7.34 5.53 -29.02
N ALA A 224 6.20 5.65 -28.34
CA ALA A 224 5.18 4.59 -28.33
C ALA A 224 4.60 4.31 -29.72
N ARG A 225 4.34 5.35 -30.52
CA ARG A 225 3.89 5.19 -31.91
C ARG A 225 4.92 4.47 -32.77
N ALA A 226 6.20 4.82 -32.65
CA ALA A 226 7.27 4.11 -33.37
C ALA A 226 7.34 2.62 -32.98
N VAL A 227 7.12 2.30 -31.70
CA VAL A 227 7.02 0.91 -31.22
C VAL A 227 5.81 0.20 -31.82
N PHE A 228 4.64 0.85 -31.84
CA PHE A 228 3.42 0.28 -32.41
C PHE A 228 3.56 0.04 -33.92
N ASP A 229 4.16 0.97 -34.65
CA ASP A 229 4.42 0.81 -36.09
C ASP A 229 5.35 -0.38 -36.36
N ALA A 230 6.44 -0.51 -35.60
CA ALA A 230 7.37 -1.65 -35.71
C ALA A 230 6.72 -2.98 -35.32
N ALA A 231 5.74 -2.96 -34.41
CA ALA A 231 4.95 -4.12 -34.00
C ALA A 231 3.79 -4.43 -34.97
N GLY A 232 3.52 -3.59 -35.96
CA GLY A 232 2.37 -3.73 -36.86
C GLY A 232 1.02 -3.54 -36.15
N LEU A 233 1.01 -2.76 -35.07
CA LEU A 233 -0.16 -2.56 -34.21
C LEU A 233 -0.92 -1.29 -34.64
N ALA A 234 -2.13 -1.47 -35.16
CA ALA A 234 -3.01 -0.36 -35.50
C ALA A 234 -3.64 0.27 -34.24
N VAL A 235 -3.66 1.60 -34.18
CA VAL A 235 -4.22 2.37 -33.07
C VAL A 235 -5.55 3.00 -33.51
N ALA A 236 -6.58 2.91 -32.67
CA ALA A 236 -7.86 3.55 -32.92
C ALA A 236 -7.76 5.09 -32.88
N ASP A 237 -8.52 5.78 -33.73
CA ASP A 237 -8.79 7.20 -33.58
C ASP A 237 -10.07 7.39 -32.75
N LEU A 238 -9.90 7.60 -31.44
CA LEU A 238 -11.03 7.77 -30.51
C LEU A 238 -11.98 8.91 -30.91
N ALA A 239 -11.47 9.99 -31.53
CA ALA A 239 -12.29 11.14 -31.88
C ALA A 239 -13.08 10.88 -33.17
N ALA A 240 -12.49 10.18 -34.14
CA ALA A 240 -13.12 9.90 -35.42
C ALA A 240 -14.02 8.64 -35.39
N GLU A 241 -13.71 7.66 -34.54
CA GLU A 241 -14.35 6.34 -34.57
C GLU A 241 -15.31 6.08 -33.40
N SER A 242 -15.33 6.94 -32.38
CA SER A 242 -16.25 6.79 -31.25
C SER A 242 -17.67 7.21 -31.63
N ASP A 243 -18.62 6.29 -31.46
CA ASP A 243 -20.06 6.59 -31.59
C ASP A 243 -20.63 7.31 -30.37
N VAL A 244 -19.88 7.30 -29.26
CA VAL A 244 -20.25 7.93 -28.01
C VAL A 244 -19.60 9.31 -27.92
N ASP A 245 -20.40 10.32 -27.58
CA ASP A 245 -19.95 11.69 -27.39
C ASP A 245 -18.98 11.79 -26.20
N LEU A 246 -17.72 12.11 -26.50
CA LEU A 246 -16.65 12.25 -25.50
C LEU A 246 -16.94 13.35 -24.46
N SER A 247 -17.70 14.38 -24.85
CA SER A 247 -18.00 15.54 -23.99
C SER A 247 -18.90 15.18 -22.80
N LEU A 248 -19.59 14.03 -22.84
CA LEU A 248 -20.44 13.55 -21.74
C LEU A 248 -19.67 13.36 -20.42
N THR A 249 -18.35 13.10 -20.51
CA THR A 249 -17.48 12.92 -19.35
C THR A 249 -16.60 14.13 -19.03
N ALA A 250 -16.85 15.28 -19.66
CA ALA A 250 -16.19 16.52 -19.28
C ALA A 250 -16.28 16.70 -17.75
N PRO A 251 -15.16 16.83 -17.02
CA PRO A 251 -15.19 16.97 -15.57
C PRO A 251 -15.99 18.20 -15.17
N ALA A 252 -16.96 18.04 -14.28
CA ALA A 252 -17.70 19.14 -13.69
C ALA A 252 -17.13 19.49 -12.31
N GLU A 253 -17.27 20.76 -11.92
CA GLU A 253 -16.94 21.21 -10.58
C GLU A 253 -17.92 20.61 -9.57
N ILE A 254 -17.39 20.21 -8.41
CA ILE A 254 -18.18 19.74 -7.28
C ILE A 254 -17.88 20.67 -6.10
N PRO A 255 -18.87 21.41 -5.58
CA PRO A 255 -18.66 22.36 -4.49
C PRO A 255 -17.96 21.71 -3.28
N GLY A 256 -16.90 22.37 -2.77
CA GLY A 256 -16.14 21.89 -1.62
C GLY A 256 -15.10 20.80 -1.91
N LEU A 257 -14.98 20.34 -3.17
CA LEU A 257 -13.96 19.35 -3.57
C LEU A 257 -13.01 19.93 -4.62
N ALA A 258 -11.76 20.15 -4.23
CA ALA A 258 -10.68 20.56 -5.13
C ALA A 258 -10.55 19.57 -6.30
N ALA A 259 -10.19 20.06 -7.49
CA ALA A 259 -9.97 19.21 -8.65
C ALA A 259 -8.83 18.20 -8.38
N GLY A 260 -9.09 16.91 -8.59
CA GLY A 260 -8.08 15.87 -8.41
C GLY A 260 -7.18 15.69 -9.63
N GLY A 261 -6.06 14.99 -9.40
CA GLY A 261 -5.14 14.56 -10.46
C GLY A 261 -5.61 13.32 -11.21
N ASN A 262 -4.85 12.95 -12.24
CA ASN A 262 -5.05 11.68 -12.97
C ASN A 262 -4.80 10.45 -12.06
N SER A 263 -5.11 9.26 -12.56
CA SER A 263 -4.99 8.01 -11.77
C SER A 263 -3.57 7.71 -11.28
N THR A 264 -2.54 8.17 -11.99
CA THR A 264 -1.14 8.04 -11.57
C THR A 264 -0.84 8.99 -10.41
N TRP A 265 -1.24 10.26 -10.52
CA TRP A 265 -1.13 11.24 -9.42
C TRP A 265 -1.86 10.76 -8.17
N GLN A 266 -3.09 10.24 -8.31
CA GLN A 266 -3.84 9.68 -7.17
C GLN A 266 -3.14 8.48 -6.52
N SER A 267 -2.28 7.76 -7.25
CA SER A 267 -1.51 6.65 -6.68
C SER A 267 -0.31 7.16 -5.87
N LEU A 268 0.35 8.23 -6.32
CA LEU A 268 1.39 8.93 -5.57
C LEU A 268 0.83 9.66 -4.35
N ALA A 269 -0.25 10.44 -4.52
CA ALA A 269 -0.87 11.24 -3.47
C ALA A 269 -1.43 10.41 -2.31
N ARG A 270 -1.72 9.13 -2.53
CA ARG A 270 -2.14 8.18 -1.49
C ARG A 270 -0.99 7.34 -0.94
N ALA A 271 0.23 7.61 -1.39
CA ALA A 271 1.42 6.82 -1.12
C ALA A 271 1.13 5.31 -1.21
N ALA A 272 0.42 4.88 -2.26
CA ALA A 272 -0.08 3.51 -2.40
C ALA A 272 1.02 2.44 -2.53
N GLY A 273 2.28 2.82 -2.32
CA GLY A 273 3.48 1.98 -2.36
C GLY A 273 3.85 1.48 -3.76
N SER A 274 3.04 1.75 -4.77
CA SER A 274 3.20 1.26 -6.13
C SER A 274 2.38 2.10 -7.12
N VAL A 275 2.90 2.19 -8.34
CA VAL A 275 2.26 2.87 -9.48
C VAL A 275 2.15 1.87 -10.62
N GLU A 276 1.10 1.95 -11.44
CA GLU A 276 0.87 1.03 -12.58
C GLU A 276 1.85 1.23 -13.75
N VAL A 277 2.98 1.90 -13.52
CA VAL A 277 3.89 2.38 -14.55
C VAL A 277 4.52 1.26 -15.36
N ASP A 278 4.74 0.09 -14.75
CA ASP A 278 5.24 -1.10 -15.46
C ASP A 278 4.23 -1.63 -16.48
N TYR A 279 2.94 -1.40 -16.28
CA TYR A 279 1.85 -1.80 -17.19
C TYR A 279 1.42 -0.66 -18.13
N LEU A 280 2.08 0.50 -18.05
CA LEU A 280 1.87 1.66 -18.91
C LEU A 280 3.15 1.97 -19.70
N ASN A 281 4.06 2.79 -19.18
CA ASN A 281 5.35 3.06 -19.83
C ASN A 281 6.19 1.78 -19.95
N GLY A 282 6.14 0.89 -18.95
CA GLY A 282 6.80 -0.41 -19.01
C GLY A 282 6.27 -1.31 -20.12
N GLU A 283 4.99 -1.20 -20.50
CA GLU A 283 4.42 -1.91 -21.66
C GLU A 283 5.05 -1.40 -22.97
N ILE A 284 5.26 -0.09 -23.10
CA ILE A 284 5.98 0.49 -24.24
C ILE A 284 7.42 -0.01 -24.29
N VAL A 285 8.10 -0.05 -23.14
CA VAL A 285 9.48 -0.58 -23.03
C VAL A 285 9.54 -2.07 -23.38
N LEU A 286 8.56 -2.86 -22.93
CA LEU A 286 8.46 -4.29 -23.26
C LEU A 286 8.29 -4.48 -24.77
N LEU A 287 7.31 -3.82 -25.38
CA LEU A 287 7.07 -3.90 -26.82
C LEU A 287 8.29 -3.39 -27.62
N GLY A 288 8.93 -2.31 -27.20
CA GLY A 288 10.16 -1.81 -27.81
C GLY A 288 11.26 -2.87 -27.82
N ARG A 289 11.49 -3.55 -26.69
CA ARG A 289 12.47 -4.65 -26.61
C ARG A 289 12.10 -5.84 -27.50
N LEU A 290 10.81 -6.21 -27.57
CA LEU A 290 10.33 -7.32 -28.40
C LEU A 290 10.44 -7.03 -29.90
N HIS A 291 10.32 -5.76 -30.30
CA HIS A 291 10.31 -5.35 -31.70
C HIS A 291 11.57 -4.57 -32.14
N GLY A 292 12.61 -4.53 -31.30
CA GLY A 292 13.90 -3.92 -31.63
C GLY A 292 13.87 -2.39 -31.73
N VAL A 293 12.93 -1.71 -31.05
CA VAL A 293 12.80 -0.26 -31.01
C VAL A 293 13.25 0.27 -29.64
N ALA A 294 14.16 1.23 -29.64
CA ALA A 294 14.62 1.86 -28.40
C ALA A 294 13.56 2.79 -27.82
N THR A 295 13.34 2.71 -26.50
CA THR A 295 12.34 3.50 -25.76
C THR A 295 12.95 4.22 -24.55
N PRO A 296 14.02 5.02 -24.74
CA PRO A 296 14.81 5.57 -23.64
C PRO A 296 14.00 6.52 -22.76
N ARG A 297 13.06 7.30 -23.31
CA ARG A 297 12.26 8.24 -22.51
C ARG A 297 11.21 7.53 -21.68
N ASN A 298 10.52 6.55 -22.27
CA ASN A 298 9.57 5.73 -21.52
C ASN A 298 10.27 4.97 -20.38
N GLU A 299 11.50 4.48 -20.61
CA GLU A 299 12.29 3.85 -19.56
C GLU A 299 12.73 4.83 -18.46
N ALA A 300 13.15 6.05 -18.82
CA ALA A 300 13.53 7.09 -17.85
C ALA A 300 12.35 7.53 -16.98
N VAL A 301 11.21 7.88 -17.58
CA VAL A 301 10.00 8.29 -16.84
C VAL A 301 9.50 7.18 -15.94
N ARG A 302 9.57 5.92 -16.38
CA ARG A 302 9.24 4.77 -15.54
C ARG A 302 10.11 4.71 -14.28
N ARG A 303 11.43 4.88 -14.42
CA ARG A 303 12.36 4.88 -13.29
C ARG A 303 12.11 6.03 -12.33
N GLU A 304 11.87 7.23 -12.86
CA GLU A 304 11.57 8.42 -12.04
C GLU A 304 10.28 8.28 -11.25
N LEU A 305 9.23 7.70 -11.85
CA LEU A 305 7.97 7.51 -11.16
C LEU A 305 8.05 6.44 -10.06
N VAL A 306 8.80 5.36 -10.27
CA VAL A 306 9.10 4.38 -9.22
C VAL A 306 9.90 5.03 -8.09
N ALA A 307 10.89 5.85 -8.42
CA ALA A 307 11.68 6.58 -7.43
C ALA A 307 10.83 7.59 -6.64
N ALA A 308 9.91 8.29 -7.30
CA ALA A 308 8.97 9.21 -6.64
C ALA A 308 8.03 8.46 -5.68
N ALA A 309 7.42 7.36 -6.13
CA ALA A 309 6.55 6.54 -5.28
C ALA A 309 7.30 5.98 -4.04
N ALA A 310 8.57 5.61 -4.21
CA ALA A 310 9.42 5.16 -3.10
C ALA A 310 9.76 6.30 -2.12
N ARG A 311 10.02 7.52 -2.63
CA ARG A 311 10.26 8.71 -1.79
C ARG A 311 9.02 9.07 -0.96
N ASP A 312 7.84 9.06 -1.56
CA ASP A 312 6.58 9.36 -0.85
C ASP A 312 6.32 8.37 0.28
N ARG A 313 6.54 7.07 0.03
CA ARG A 313 6.42 6.03 1.07
C ARG A 313 7.45 6.18 2.18
N ALA A 314 8.69 6.54 1.85
CA ALA A 314 9.69 6.85 2.86
C ALA A 314 9.29 8.05 3.72
N ALA A 315 8.69 9.09 3.12
CA ALA A 315 8.21 10.27 3.84
C ALA A 315 7.01 10.00 4.78
N GLU A 316 6.28 8.90 4.59
CA GLU A 316 5.28 8.44 5.57
C GLU A 316 5.90 7.86 6.84
N VAL A 317 7.15 7.38 6.75
CA VAL A 317 7.87 6.74 7.86
C VAL A 317 8.92 7.66 8.45
N LEU A 318 9.53 8.53 7.64
CA LEU A 318 10.68 9.36 8.01
C LEU A 318 10.38 10.85 7.80
N VAL A 319 10.98 11.69 8.65
CA VAL A 319 11.10 13.13 8.44
C VAL A 319 12.57 13.53 8.56
N SER A 320 13.05 14.39 7.66
CA SER A 320 14.41 14.93 7.75
C SER A 320 14.48 16.03 8.80
N ALA A 321 15.65 16.25 9.41
CA ALA A 321 15.84 17.37 10.35
C ALA A 321 15.49 18.74 9.75
N ALA A 322 15.81 18.96 8.47
CA ALA A 322 15.48 20.20 7.77
C ALA A 322 13.96 20.37 7.56
N SER A 323 13.27 19.29 7.16
CA SER A 323 11.81 19.29 7.03
C SER A 323 11.13 19.50 8.38
N LEU A 324 11.62 18.83 9.43
CA LEU A 324 11.09 18.97 10.78
C LEU A 324 11.23 20.40 11.28
N ALA A 325 12.37 21.06 11.06
CA ALA A 325 12.55 22.45 11.45
C ALA A 325 11.49 23.37 10.85
N VAL A 326 11.14 23.17 9.57
CA VAL A 326 10.06 23.93 8.91
C VAL A 326 8.68 23.57 9.47
N GLU A 327 8.44 22.30 9.79
CA GLU A 327 7.16 21.85 10.35
C GLU A 327 6.92 22.38 11.76
N LEU A 328 7.98 22.54 12.57
CA LEU A 328 7.89 23.10 13.92
C LEU A 328 7.49 24.58 13.92
N ASP A 329 7.76 25.32 12.84
CA ASP A 329 7.32 26.70 12.66
C ASP A 329 5.89 26.82 12.08
N SER A 330 5.22 25.70 11.82
CA SER A 330 3.88 25.70 11.25
C SER A 330 2.79 25.99 12.31
N PRO A 331 1.57 26.39 11.89
CA PRO A 331 0.45 26.60 12.83
C PRO A 331 0.03 25.33 13.60
N GLU A 332 0.36 24.15 13.07
CA GLU A 332 0.04 22.84 13.66
C GLU A 332 1.32 21.98 13.72
N PRO A 333 2.26 22.31 14.62
CA PRO A 333 3.52 21.59 14.71
C PRO A 333 3.30 20.15 15.17
N PRO A 334 4.15 19.19 14.75
CA PRO A 334 4.04 17.81 15.21
C PRO A 334 4.34 17.68 16.70
N VAL A 335 3.68 16.72 17.36
CA VAL A 335 4.08 16.28 18.70
C VAL A 335 5.44 15.59 18.61
N LEU A 336 6.41 16.06 19.39
CA LEU A 336 7.77 15.53 19.41
C LEU A 336 7.95 14.57 20.59
N LEU A 337 8.31 13.32 20.30
CA LEU A 337 8.55 12.28 21.32
C LEU A 337 10.02 11.87 21.30
N ASP A 338 10.70 12.04 22.43
CA ASP A 338 12.07 11.57 22.66
C ASP A 338 12.03 10.21 23.36
N VAL A 339 12.48 9.17 22.68
CA VAL A 339 12.53 7.79 23.19
C VAL A 339 13.99 7.34 23.31
N ARG A 340 14.85 8.15 23.91
CA ARG A 340 16.23 7.73 24.18
C ARG A 340 16.27 6.59 25.20
N TRP A 341 16.63 5.42 24.70
CA TRP A 341 16.81 4.19 25.45
C TRP A 341 17.90 3.34 24.79
N ALA A 342 18.78 2.76 25.60
CA ALA A 342 19.74 1.77 25.14
C ALA A 342 19.79 0.63 26.16
N LEU A 343 19.97 -0.60 25.65
CA LEU A 343 20.02 -1.76 26.52
C LEU A 343 21.20 -1.65 27.51
N GLY A 344 20.88 -1.66 28.81
CA GLY A 344 21.87 -1.53 29.89
C GLY A 344 22.16 -0.09 30.32
N ASP A 345 21.49 0.89 29.71
CA ASP A 345 21.59 2.31 30.06
C ASP A 345 20.26 2.81 30.67
N PRO A 346 20.18 3.04 31.99
CA PRO A 346 18.97 3.52 32.66
C PRO A 346 18.79 5.05 32.60
N ASP A 347 19.74 5.79 32.01
CA ASP A 347 19.83 7.25 32.15
C ASP A 347 19.10 8.02 31.04
N GLY A 348 18.19 7.40 30.29
CA GLY A 348 17.48 8.02 29.15
C GLY A 348 16.85 9.38 29.50
N HIS A 349 16.18 9.47 30.66
CA HIS A 349 15.61 10.71 31.18
C HIS A 349 16.66 11.79 31.47
N ARG A 350 17.83 11.40 32.00
CA ARG A 350 18.93 12.33 32.25
C ARG A 350 19.47 12.89 30.94
N HIS A 351 19.64 12.03 29.92
CA HIS A 351 20.05 12.47 28.59
C HIS A 351 19.04 13.47 27.99
N PHE A 352 17.73 13.23 28.21
CA PHE A 352 16.68 14.18 27.87
C PHE A 352 16.86 15.54 28.54
N ALA A 353 17.02 15.56 29.85
CA ALA A 353 17.20 16.79 30.60
C ALA A 353 18.48 17.56 30.21
N GLU A 354 19.52 16.88 29.74
CA GLU A 354 20.77 17.51 29.29
C GLU A 354 20.61 18.24 27.94
N GLY A 355 19.79 17.71 27.02
CA GLY A 355 19.56 18.33 25.72
C GLY A 355 18.55 17.58 24.87
N HIS A 356 17.47 18.25 24.45
CA HIS A 356 16.39 17.70 23.63
C HIS A 356 15.89 18.72 22.58
N LEU A 357 15.14 18.26 21.59
CA LEU A 357 14.50 19.14 20.60
C LEU A 357 13.48 20.08 21.27
N PRO A 358 13.35 21.34 20.84
CA PRO A 358 12.37 22.27 21.40
C PRO A 358 10.94 21.71 21.37
N GLY A 359 10.29 21.65 22.54
CA GLY A 359 8.92 21.14 22.68
C GLY A 359 8.79 19.60 22.69
N ALA A 360 9.91 18.87 22.75
CA ALA A 360 9.88 17.42 22.90
C ALA A 360 9.40 16.97 24.28
N VAL A 361 8.74 15.82 24.31
CA VAL A 361 8.31 15.11 25.51
C VAL A 361 9.15 13.85 25.65
N TYR A 362 9.73 13.63 26.82
CA TYR A 362 10.41 12.37 27.12
C TYR A 362 9.39 11.23 27.26
N VAL A 363 9.69 10.11 26.62
CA VAL A 363 8.87 8.88 26.68
C VAL A 363 9.75 7.74 27.15
N ASP A 364 9.43 7.23 28.33
CA ASP A 364 10.14 6.12 28.94
C ASP A 364 9.72 4.79 28.30
N LEU A 365 10.68 4.09 27.67
CA LEU A 365 10.40 2.87 26.91
C LEU A 365 9.88 1.74 27.81
N ASP A 366 10.47 1.58 28.99
CA ASP A 366 10.21 0.44 29.87
C ASP A 366 8.86 0.58 30.60
N THR A 367 8.44 1.80 30.90
CA THR A 367 7.24 2.07 31.69
C THR A 367 6.04 2.54 30.86
N GLU A 368 6.25 3.14 29.69
CA GLU A 368 5.17 3.68 28.86
C GLU A 368 4.99 2.98 27.50
N LEU A 369 6.02 2.28 27.01
CA LEU A 369 6.00 1.55 25.72
C LEU A 369 6.05 0.02 25.87
N ALA A 370 5.93 -0.47 27.11
CA ALA A 370 5.93 -1.87 27.46
C ALA A 370 5.02 -2.15 28.67
N ALA A 371 4.40 -3.33 28.70
CA ALA A 371 3.81 -3.84 29.95
C ALA A 371 4.89 -4.49 30.83
N THR A 372 4.48 -4.96 32.01
CA THR A 372 5.38 -5.61 32.96
C THR A 372 6.05 -6.85 32.33
N PRO A 373 7.38 -6.98 32.38
CA PRO A 373 8.10 -8.14 31.84
C PRO A 373 7.63 -9.47 32.44
N SER A 374 7.54 -10.51 31.61
CA SER A 374 7.25 -11.88 32.06
C SER A 374 7.97 -12.92 31.19
N THR A 375 8.20 -14.12 31.71
CA THR A 375 8.78 -15.22 30.91
C THR A 375 7.84 -15.68 29.80
N THR A 376 6.53 -15.48 29.96
CA THR A 376 5.50 -15.88 29.01
C THR A 376 5.24 -14.85 27.92
N GLU A 377 5.63 -13.59 28.10
CA GLU A 377 5.38 -12.50 27.14
C GLU A 377 6.64 -11.77 26.68
N GLY A 378 7.78 -12.08 27.30
CA GLY A 378 9.07 -11.46 26.99
C GLY A 378 9.37 -10.24 27.86
N ARG A 379 10.49 -9.58 27.55
CA ARG A 379 11.01 -8.46 28.35
C ARG A 379 10.36 -7.11 28.06
N HIS A 380 9.77 -6.90 26.88
CA HIS A 380 8.94 -5.72 26.60
C HIS A 380 7.64 -6.14 25.90
N PRO A 381 6.71 -6.78 26.63
CA PRO A 381 5.40 -7.10 26.11
C PRO A 381 4.69 -5.85 25.58
N LEU A 382 3.67 -6.04 24.74
CA LEU A 382 2.84 -4.90 24.33
C LEU A 382 2.15 -4.30 25.56
N PRO A 383 2.07 -2.97 25.70
CA PRO A 383 1.31 -2.34 26.76
C PRO A 383 -0.19 -2.64 26.59
N ASP A 384 -0.94 -2.62 27.69
CA ASP A 384 -2.39 -2.56 27.62
C ASP A 384 -2.82 -1.31 26.85
N LEU A 385 -3.80 -1.46 25.95
CA LEU A 385 -4.20 -0.38 25.05
C LEU A 385 -4.66 0.88 25.82
N ALA A 386 -5.32 0.69 26.96
CA ALA A 386 -5.78 1.78 27.81
C ALA A 386 -4.60 2.58 28.41
N ASP A 387 -3.54 1.89 28.81
CA ASP A 387 -2.34 2.51 29.39
C ASP A 387 -1.53 3.24 28.31
N LEU A 388 -1.38 2.64 27.13
CA LEU A 388 -0.77 3.29 25.98
C LEU A 388 -1.55 4.54 25.55
N GLN A 389 -2.89 4.47 25.54
CA GLN A 389 -3.73 5.62 25.22
C GLN A 389 -3.60 6.72 26.27
N ASP A 390 -3.54 6.36 27.57
CA ASP A 390 -3.33 7.33 28.63
C ASP A 390 -1.98 8.03 28.49
N ALA A 391 -0.91 7.27 28.23
CA ALA A 391 0.42 7.79 27.97
C ALA A 391 0.45 8.70 26.73
N ALA A 392 -0.13 8.27 25.61
CA ALA A 392 -0.22 9.07 24.38
C ALA A 392 -0.94 10.41 24.61
N ARG A 393 -1.99 10.43 25.42
CA ARG A 393 -2.66 11.68 25.83
C ARG A 393 -1.78 12.53 26.73
N ARG A 394 -1.01 11.95 27.67
CA ARG A 394 -0.03 12.70 28.47
C ARG A 394 1.07 13.31 27.64
N TRP A 395 1.45 12.69 26.52
CA TRP A 395 2.41 13.27 25.57
C TRP A 395 1.82 14.38 24.69
N GLY A 396 0.52 14.66 24.81
CA GLY A 396 -0.17 15.69 24.02
C GLY A 396 -0.68 15.21 22.65
N VAL A 397 -0.69 13.90 22.39
CA VAL A 397 -1.19 13.36 21.12
C VAL A 397 -2.71 13.55 21.00
N ARG A 398 -3.13 14.21 19.93
CA ARG A 398 -4.54 14.47 19.60
C ARG A 398 -5.01 13.65 18.41
N ASP A 399 -6.31 13.52 18.25
CA ASP A 399 -6.88 12.90 17.05
C ASP A 399 -6.45 13.67 15.79
N GLY A 400 -6.02 12.95 14.75
CA GLY A 400 -5.47 13.53 13.52
C GLY A 400 -4.10 14.21 13.62
N ALA A 401 -3.47 14.27 14.81
CA ALA A 401 -2.19 14.94 15.01
C ALA A 401 -1.04 14.27 14.24
N SER A 402 -0.09 15.09 13.81
CA SER A 402 1.22 14.63 13.33
C SER A 402 2.13 14.35 14.52
N VAL A 403 2.80 13.21 14.54
CA VAL A 403 3.75 12.82 15.59
C VAL A 403 5.10 12.52 14.96
N VAL A 404 6.16 13.05 15.56
CA VAL A 404 7.54 12.76 15.19
C VAL A 404 8.26 12.19 16.40
N VAL A 405 8.83 11.00 16.23
CA VAL A 405 9.54 10.27 17.28
C VAL A 405 11.02 10.24 16.94
N TYR A 406 11.88 10.41 17.93
CA TYR A 406 13.32 10.35 17.74
C TYR A 406 14.05 9.76 18.93
N ASP A 407 15.30 9.36 18.69
CA ASP A 407 16.29 8.98 19.69
C ASP A 407 17.66 9.52 19.23
N ASP A 408 18.75 9.06 19.82
CA ASP A 408 20.13 9.41 19.45
C ASP A 408 20.95 8.22 18.94
N ASN A 409 20.30 7.10 18.63
CA ASN A 409 20.95 5.83 18.30
C ASN A 409 20.48 5.23 16.95
N GLY A 410 19.90 6.05 16.08
CA GLY A 410 19.53 5.67 14.72
C GLY A 410 18.09 5.20 14.59
N GLY A 411 17.21 5.61 15.50
CA GLY A 411 15.78 5.24 15.50
C GLY A 411 15.49 3.90 16.16
N LEU A 412 16.46 3.25 16.80
CA LEU A 412 16.32 1.88 17.29
C LEU A 412 15.25 1.74 18.38
N SER A 413 15.19 2.71 19.30
CA SER A 413 14.19 2.76 20.37
C SER A 413 12.98 3.60 19.98
N ALA A 414 13.18 4.70 19.24
CA ALA A 414 12.10 5.53 18.71
C ALA A 414 11.12 4.73 17.84
N ALA A 415 11.61 3.75 17.08
CA ALA A 415 10.76 2.90 16.27
C ALA A 415 9.72 2.10 17.08
N ARG A 416 9.94 1.86 18.38
CA ARG A 416 8.96 1.19 19.25
C ARG A 416 7.72 2.05 19.45
N ALA A 417 7.88 3.34 19.77
CA ALA A 417 6.74 4.27 19.87
C ALA A 417 6.09 4.50 18.51
N TRP A 418 6.88 4.64 17.44
CA TRP A 418 6.36 4.71 16.07
C TRP A 418 5.44 3.52 15.75
N TRP A 419 5.89 2.31 16.05
CA TRP A 419 5.12 1.09 15.77
C TRP A 419 3.87 0.99 16.65
N LEU A 420 3.96 1.30 17.95
CA LEU A 420 2.83 1.23 18.88
C LEU A 420 1.72 2.23 18.54
N LEU A 421 2.08 3.48 18.22
CA LEU A 421 1.11 4.49 17.82
C LEU A 421 0.43 4.13 16.50
N ARG A 422 1.19 3.62 15.52
CA ARG A 422 0.64 3.14 14.24
C ARG A 422 -0.24 1.90 14.43
N TRP A 423 0.17 0.95 15.28
CA TRP A 423 -0.63 -0.21 15.66
C TRP A 423 -1.94 0.17 16.34
N GLY A 424 -1.90 1.25 17.14
CA GLY A 424 -3.03 1.90 17.81
C GLY A 424 -3.88 2.82 16.91
N GLY A 425 -3.60 2.90 15.60
CA GLY A 425 -4.42 3.65 14.64
C GLY A 425 -3.98 5.09 14.35
N VAL A 426 -2.90 5.59 14.96
CA VAL A 426 -2.37 6.93 14.62
C VAL A 426 -1.67 6.87 13.26
N SER A 427 -2.28 7.51 12.26
CA SER A 427 -1.83 7.40 10.87
C SER A 427 -0.56 8.22 10.55
N ARG A 428 -0.34 9.36 11.22
CA ARG A 428 0.75 10.32 10.91
C ARG A 428 1.89 10.26 11.93
N VAL A 429 2.57 9.13 12.03
CA VAL A 429 3.74 8.95 12.92
C VAL A 429 4.99 8.74 12.09
N ARG A 430 6.02 9.58 12.28
CA ARG A 430 7.29 9.54 11.54
C ARG A 430 8.47 9.48 12.50
N LEU A 431 9.58 8.90 12.05
CA LEU A 431 10.86 8.91 12.73
C LEU A 431 11.71 10.07 12.22
N LEU A 432 12.41 10.78 13.12
CA LEU A 432 13.44 11.74 12.71
C LEU A 432 14.65 10.98 12.16
N ASP A 433 14.90 11.11 10.85
CA ASP A 433 15.98 10.38 10.18
C ASP A 433 17.36 10.90 10.61
N GLY A 434 18.16 10.01 11.21
CA GLY A 434 19.42 10.32 11.88
C GLY A 434 19.27 10.81 13.33
N GLY A 435 18.05 10.85 13.86
CA GLY A 435 17.77 11.18 15.25
C GLY A 435 18.27 12.56 15.69
N LEU A 436 18.52 12.71 16.99
CA LEU A 436 19.00 13.96 17.61
C LEU A 436 20.31 14.45 16.97
N ARG A 437 21.19 13.54 16.55
CA ARG A 437 22.49 13.87 15.93
C ARG A 437 22.35 14.57 14.57
N ALA A 438 21.24 14.35 13.87
CA ALA A 438 20.97 15.01 12.60
C ALA A 438 20.44 16.45 12.78
N TRP A 439 19.94 16.79 13.97
CA TRP A 439 19.41 18.12 14.27
C TRP A 439 20.53 19.18 14.23
N GLN A 440 20.25 20.29 13.55
CA GLN A 440 21.19 21.41 13.40
C GLN A 440 20.72 22.67 14.14
N GLY A 441 19.52 22.64 14.73
CA GLY A 441 18.98 23.75 15.50
C GLY A 441 19.45 23.74 16.95
N GLU A 442 18.97 24.73 17.72
CA GLU A 442 19.20 24.77 19.16
C GLU A 442 18.51 23.60 19.87
N LEU A 443 19.12 23.15 20.96
CA LEU A 443 18.55 22.16 21.89
C LEU A 443 18.09 22.87 23.16
N HIS A 444 17.02 22.39 23.76
CA HIS A 444 16.57 22.80 25.08
C HIS A 444 17.09 21.84 26.15
N SER A 445 17.25 22.33 27.37
CA SER A 445 17.62 21.53 28.54
C SER A 445 16.53 21.65 29.62
N GLY A 446 16.51 20.71 30.55
CA GLY A 446 15.49 20.58 31.59
C GLY A 446 14.38 19.58 31.23
N GLU A 447 13.32 19.57 32.01
CA GLU A 447 12.23 18.58 31.92
C GLU A 447 11.28 18.78 30.72
N GLY A 448 11.49 19.82 29.92
CA GLY A 448 10.53 20.26 28.90
C GLY A 448 9.26 20.86 29.54
N ASP A 449 8.42 21.47 28.70
CA ASP A 449 7.10 21.93 29.13
C ASP A 449 6.12 20.75 29.08
N ALA A 450 5.36 20.53 30.16
CA ALA A 450 4.30 19.53 30.16
C ALA A 450 3.24 19.93 29.13
N PRO A 451 2.99 19.11 28.08
CA PRO A 451 2.04 19.45 27.05
C PRO A 451 0.62 19.45 27.62
N GLU A 452 -0.28 20.19 26.97
CA GLU A 452 -1.70 19.98 27.21
C GLU A 452 -2.07 18.53 26.89
N ARG A 453 -2.84 17.91 27.79
CA ARG A 453 -3.29 16.55 27.60
C ARG A 453 -4.12 16.43 26.32
N GLY A 454 -3.74 15.49 25.46
CA GLY A 454 -4.41 15.22 24.20
C GLY A 454 -5.69 14.42 24.34
N ASP A 455 -6.35 14.15 23.21
CA ASP A 455 -7.67 13.51 23.10
C ASP A 455 -7.69 12.25 22.21
N VAL A 456 -6.51 11.78 21.77
CA VAL A 456 -6.39 10.61 20.88
C VAL A 456 -7.17 9.40 21.41
N VAL A 457 -7.79 8.66 20.50
CA VAL A 457 -8.43 7.37 20.76
C VAL A 457 -7.63 6.31 20.02
N LEU A 458 -7.18 5.27 20.73
CA LEU A 458 -6.40 4.19 20.13
C LEU A 458 -7.27 2.94 19.94
N GLU A 459 -7.11 2.31 18.78
CA GLU A 459 -7.73 1.03 18.43
C GLU A 459 -6.62 0.06 18.01
N PRO A 460 -6.60 -1.20 18.50
CA PRO A 460 -5.52 -2.12 18.18
C PRO A 460 -5.73 -2.77 16.81
N GLY A 461 -4.67 -3.26 16.19
CA GLY A 461 -4.76 -4.13 15.01
C GLY A 461 -4.56 -3.43 13.66
N HIS A 462 -4.15 -2.17 13.65
CA HIS A 462 -3.77 -1.47 12.41
C HIS A 462 -2.40 -1.90 11.86
N LEU A 463 -1.61 -2.63 12.66
CA LEU A 463 -0.39 -3.32 12.23
C LEU A 463 -0.43 -4.80 12.64
N PRO A 464 0.10 -5.71 11.81
CA PRO A 464 0.03 -7.14 12.10
C PRO A 464 0.99 -7.53 13.23
N VAL A 465 0.51 -8.43 14.09
CA VAL A 465 1.22 -8.97 15.25
C VAL A 465 1.29 -10.49 15.12
N LEU A 466 2.45 -11.06 15.45
CA LEU A 466 2.66 -12.50 15.50
C LEU A 466 2.69 -12.99 16.94
N THR A 467 2.11 -14.15 17.18
CA THR A 467 2.41 -14.98 18.35
C THR A 467 3.70 -15.76 18.14
N ALA A 468 4.17 -16.43 19.19
CA ALA A 468 5.31 -17.35 19.10
C ALA A 468 5.03 -18.50 18.10
N ASP A 469 3.80 -18.97 18.00
CA ASP A 469 3.42 -20.05 17.07
C ASP A 469 3.31 -19.56 15.64
N ASP A 470 2.79 -18.35 15.42
CA ASP A 470 2.79 -17.72 14.09
C ASP A 470 4.22 -17.51 13.58
N ALA A 471 5.12 -17.03 14.45
CA ALA A 471 6.54 -16.90 14.13
C ALA A 471 7.16 -18.26 13.77
N ALA A 472 6.81 -19.33 14.49
CA ALA A 472 7.32 -20.67 14.21
C ALA A 472 6.81 -21.26 12.87
N ALA A 473 5.63 -20.83 12.40
CA ALA A 473 4.99 -21.33 11.20
C ALA A 473 5.37 -20.54 9.93
N LEU A 474 5.96 -19.36 10.10
CA LEU A 474 6.26 -18.45 9.00
C LEU A 474 7.39 -18.90 8.05
N PRO A 475 8.49 -19.54 8.51
CA PRO A 475 9.54 -20.01 7.61
C PRO A 475 9.02 -21.04 6.60
N GLY A 476 9.12 -20.73 5.31
CA GLY A 476 8.60 -21.56 4.22
C GLY A 476 7.50 -20.84 3.42
N PRO A 477 6.29 -20.65 3.98
CA PRO A 477 5.25 -19.84 3.35
C PRO A 477 5.59 -18.34 3.28
N GLY A 478 6.52 -17.88 4.13
CA GLY A 478 7.02 -16.50 4.17
C GLY A 478 8.46 -16.41 4.70
N ALA A 479 8.84 -15.25 5.24
CA ALA A 479 10.17 -14.99 5.79
C ALA A 479 10.10 -14.49 7.23
N LEU A 480 10.78 -15.17 8.16
CA LEU A 480 10.97 -14.68 9.53
C LEU A 480 12.37 -14.07 9.66
N LEU A 481 12.47 -12.79 9.97
CA LEU A 481 13.73 -12.06 10.10
C LEU A 481 14.12 -11.86 11.57
N ASP A 482 15.37 -12.17 11.90
CA ASP A 482 15.99 -11.85 13.18
C ASP A 482 16.78 -10.54 13.08
N ALA A 483 16.31 -9.49 13.75
CA ALA A 483 16.92 -8.16 13.69
C ALA A 483 18.12 -7.97 14.64
N ARG A 484 18.49 -8.99 15.43
CA ARG A 484 19.64 -8.91 16.36
C ARG A 484 20.97 -8.87 15.59
N ALA A 485 22.03 -8.51 16.31
CA ALA A 485 23.39 -8.63 15.79
C ALA A 485 23.68 -10.09 15.39
N GLY A 486 24.44 -10.27 14.30
CA GLY A 486 24.70 -11.61 13.75
C GLY A 486 25.35 -12.59 14.74
N ALA A 487 26.18 -12.10 15.68
CA ALA A 487 26.78 -12.94 16.73
C ALA A 487 25.71 -13.55 17.67
N ARG A 488 24.66 -12.79 17.99
CA ARG A 488 23.53 -13.27 18.80
C ARG A 488 22.68 -14.29 18.06
N TYR A 489 22.41 -14.05 16.77
CA TYR A 489 21.72 -15.02 15.90
C TYR A 489 22.50 -16.35 15.84
N ARG A 490 23.81 -16.29 15.62
CA ARG A 490 24.66 -17.50 15.54
C ARG A 490 24.84 -18.20 16.88
N GLY A 491 24.45 -17.56 17.99
CA GLY A 491 24.63 -18.09 19.35
C GLY A 491 26.07 -18.03 19.85
N GLU A 492 26.90 -17.17 19.27
CA GLU A 492 28.29 -16.91 19.71
C GLU A 492 28.31 -16.05 20.98
N GLU A 493 27.31 -15.15 21.11
CA GLU A 493 27.13 -14.26 22.24
C GLU A 493 25.65 -14.25 22.64
N GLU A 494 25.34 -14.42 23.92
CA GLU A 494 23.99 -14.18 24.44
C GLU A 494 24.08 -13.63 25.87
N PRO A 495 24.25 -12.29 26.01
CA PRO A 495 24.48 -11.68 27.32
C PRO A 495 23.18 -11.41 28.10
N VAL A 496 22.01 -11.59 27.49
CA VAL A 496 20.72 -11.11 28.05
C VAL A 496 19.76 -12.25 28.32
N ASP A 497 19.51 -13.08 27.32
CA ASP A 497 18.40 -14.03 27.33
C ASP A 497 18.88 -15.45 27.74
N PRO A 498 18.01 -16.32 28.29
CA PRO A 498 18.45 -17.58 28.93
C PRO A 498 19.14 -18.60 28.01
N ARG A 499 18.93 -18.50 26.70
CA ARG A 499 19.46 -19.44 25.70
C ARG A 499 19.98 -18.68 24.48
N ALA A 500 21.16 -19.06 24.00
CA ALA A 500 21.77 -18.54 22.79
C ALA A 500 21.15 -19.17 21.53
N GLY A 501 21.28 -18.49 20.38
CA GLY A 501 20.82 -18.97 19.08
C GLY A 501 19.64 -18.18 18.52
N HIS A 502 18.92 -18.79 17.59
CA HIS A 502 17.79 -18.21 16.85
C HIS A 502 16.62 -19.19 16.66
N ILE A 503 15.47 -18.66 16.25
CA ILE A 503 14.26 -19.43 15.93
C ILE A 503 14.53 -20.25 14.65
N PRO A 504 14.24 -21.57 14.60
CA PRO A 504 14.51 -22.38 13.41
C PRO A 504 13.90 -21.79 12.13
N GLY A 505 14.67 -21.80 11.05
CA GLY A 505 14.27 -21.23 9.76
C GLY A 505 14.27 -19.69 9.68
N ALA A 506 14.54 -18.97 10.78
CA ALA A 506 14.70 -17.52 10.74
C ALA A 506 15.94 -17.11 9.93
N LEU A 507 15.90 -15.95 9.31
CA LEU A 507 16.98 -15.37 8.53
C LEU A 507 17.61 -14.20 9.30
N SER A 508 18.94 -14.21 9.43
CA SER A 508 19.67 -13.11 10.07
C SER A 508 19.55 -11.83 9.25
N ALA A 509 18.99 -10.76 9.85
CA ALA A 509 18.83 -9.46 9.22
C ALA A 509 19.16 -8.31 10.20
N PRO A 510 20.43 -8.15 10.61
CA PRO A 510 20.81 -7.21 11.66
C PRO A 510 20.34 -5.78 11.39
N THR A 511 19.77 -5.13 12.40
CA THR A 511 19.16 -3.81 12.21
C THR A 511 20.16 -2.71 11.83
N GLY A 512 21.43 -2.85 12.25
CA GLY A 512 22.49 -1.87 11.96
C GLY A 512 22.78 -1.71 10.46
N ASP A 513 22.55 -2.75 9.65
CA ASP A 513 22.79 -2.65 8.21
C ASP A 513 21.68 -1.88 7.48
N ASN A 514 20.58 -1.52 8.15
CA ASN A 514 19.57 -0.61 7.61
C ASN A 514 20.07 0.83 7.57
N LEU A 515 21.13 1.15 8.31
CA LEU A 515 21.60 2.50 8.48
C LEU A 515 22.85 2.77 7.63
N THR A 516 23.00 4.03 7.24
CA THR A 516 24.24 4.60 6.72
C THR A 516 25.21 4.91 7.87
N ALA A 517 26.46 5.22 7.55
CA ALA A 517 27.50 5.46 8.57
C ALA A 517 27.22 6.68 9.47
N ASP A 518 26.41 7.63 9.00
CA ASP A 518 25.93 8.81 9.72
C ASP A 518 24.63 8.56 10.51
N GLY A 519 24.15 7.32 10.58
CA GLY A 519 23.01 6.93 11.42
C GLY A 519 21.63 7.18 10.81
N ARG A 520 21.56 7.53 9.52
CA ARG A 520 20.31 7.66 8.76
C ARG A 520 19.87 6.34 8.16
N PHE A 521 18.59 6.16 7.88
CA PHE A 521 18.12 5.02 7.10
C PHE A 521 18.71 5.04 5.70
N ARG A 522 19.09 3.87 5.19
CA ARG A 522 19.48 3.71 3.79
C ARG A 522 18.31 4.08 2.87
N PRO A 523 18.60 4.51 1.62
CA PRO A 523 17.56 4.77 0.63
C PRO A 523 16.61 3.58 0.44
N ALA A 524 15.32 3.87 0.24
CA ALA A 524 14.28 2.85 0.07
C ALA A 524 14.63 1.77 -0.98
N THR A 525 15.31 2.15 -2.06
CA THR A 525 15.76 1.23 -3.11
C THR A 525 16.85 0.27 -2.63
N GLU A 526 17.79 0.72 -1.79
CA GLU A 526 18.82 -0.13 -1.18
C GLU A 526 18.20 -1.09 -0.16
N LEU A 527 17.30 -0.60 0.69
CA LEU A 527 16.58 -1.43 1.65
C LEU A 527 15.73 -2.50 0.94
N ALA A 528 15.02 -2.13 -0.12
CA ALA A 528 14.23 -3.08 -0.91
C ALA A 528 15.10 -4.14 -1.59
N ALA A 529 16.29 -3.78 -2.09
CA ALA A 529 17.23 -4.75 -2.64
C ALA A 529 17.72 -5.72 -1.56
N ARG A 530 18.18 -5.19 -0.42
CA ARG A 530 18.64 -5.97 0.75
C ARG A 530 17.58 -6.98 1.22
N PHE A 531 16.34 -6.54 1.42
CA PHE A 531 15.29 -7.41 1.93
C PHE A 531 14.88 -8.49 0.92
N ARG A 532 14.88 -8.20 -0.38
CA ARG A 532 14.63 -9.22 -1.41
C ARG A 532 15.72 -10.29 -1.47
N GLU A 533 16.98 -9.90 -1.27
CA GLU A 533 18.11 -10.84 -1.17
C GLU A 533 17.98 -11.76 0.05
N LEU A 534 17.46 -11.22 1.16
CA LEU A 534 17.11 -11.97 2.36
C LEU A 534 15.78 -12.74 2.25
N GLY A 535 15.16 -12.84 1.06
CA GLY A 535 13.94 -13.62 0.87
C GLY A 535 12.63 -12.97 1.34
N ALA A 536 12.66 -11.73 1.83
CA ALA A 536 11.48 -10.99 2.25
C ALA A 536 10.69 -10.46 1.03
N ARG A 537 9.85 -11.32 0.44
CA ARG A 537 9.02 -11.00 -0.74
C ARG A 537 7.53 -10.84 -0.40
N ALA A 538 7.00 -11.73 0.44
CA ALA A 538 5.63 -11.72 0.94
C ALA A 538 5.58 -12.50 2.27
N GLY A 539 4.61 -12.20 3.13
CA GLY A 539 4.46 -12.87 4.42
C GLY A 539 5.69 -12.69 5.31
N VAL A 540 6.08 -11.44 5.60
CA VAL A 540 7.29 -11.12 6.37
C VAL A 540 6.95 -10.94 7.84
N GLY A 541 7.71 -11.60 8.70
CA GLY A 541 7.62 -11.50 10.15
C GLY A 541 8.96 -11.13 10.72
N VAL A 542 8.97 -10.40 11.82
CA VAL A 542 10.20 -9.85 12.38
C VAL A 542 10.21 -10.06 13.90
N TYR A 543 11.37 -10.47 14.41
CA TYR A 543 11.64 -10.50 15.83
C TYR A 543 13.05 -9.98 16.13
N CYS A 544 13.32 -9.69 17.39
CA CYS A 544 14.66 -9.34 17.85
C CYS A 544 14.92 -9.96 19.23
N GLY A 545 15.59 -9.23 20.14
CA GLY A 545 15.65 -9.63 21.55
C GLY A 545 14.28 -9.57 22.24
N SER A 546 13.53 -8.48 22.07
CA SER A 546 12.34 -8.19 22.88
C SER A 546 11.40 -7.17 22.22
N GLY A 547 11.24 -7.24 20.89
CA GLY A 547 10.28 -6.42 20.15
C GLY A 547 10.63 -4.94 19.94
N VAL A 548 11.73 -4.42 20.51
CA VAL A 548 12.15 -3.01 20.35
C VAL A 548 12.80 -2.79 19.00
N THR A 549 13.99 -3.34 18.76
CA THR A 549 14.69 -3.18 17.46
C THR A 549 14.00 -3.91 16.30
N ALA A 550 13.10 -4.85 16.60
CA ALA A 550 12.22 -5.43 15.60
C ALA A 550 11.24 -4.39 15.03
N ALA A 551 10.79 -3.43 15.84
CA ALA A 551 9.98 -2.30 15.36
C ALA A 551 10.78 -1.42 14.38
N HIS A 552 12.08 -1.19 14.65
CA HIS A 552 12.96 -0.48 13.69
C HIS A 552 13.10 -1.25 12.37
N GLN A 553 13.25 -2.57 12.44
CA GLN A 553 13.29 -3.41 11.25
C GLN A 553 11.96 -3.37 10.47
N VAL A 554 10.80 -3.31 11.15
CA VAL A 554 9.50 -3.08 10.52
C VAL A 554 9.43 -1.70 9.85
N ALA A 555 9.97 -0.65 10.47
CA ALA A 555 10.07 0.68 9.84
C ALA A 555 10.94 0.65 8.56
N ALA A 556 12.09 -0.04 8.60
CA ALA A 556 12.96 -0.22 7.43
C ALA A 556 12.25 -0.98 6.29
N LEU A 557 11.49 -2.04 6.61
CA LEU A 557 10.68 -2.77 5.64
C LEU A 557 9.56 -1.89 5.08
N ALA A 558 8.91 -1.07 5.91
CA ALA A 558 7.90 -0.13 5.48
C ALA A 558 8.46 0.91 4.50
N ILE A 559 9.65 1.46 4.77
CA ILE A 559 10.39 2.35 3.83
C ILE A 559 10.68 1.61 2.52
N ALA A 560 11.03 0.33 2.59
CA ALA A 560 11.35 -0.52 1.44
C ALA A 560 10.13 -0.97 0.61
N GLY A 561 8.90 -0.62 1.02
CA GLY A 561 7.71 -1.09 0.30
C GLY A 561 7.16 -2.43 0.77
N ILE A 562 7.64 -2.98 1.89
CA ILE A 562 7.34 -4.34 2.34
C ILE A 562 6.60 -4.26 3.67
N ASP A 563 5.39 -4.82 3.72
CA ASP A 563 4.62 -4.91 4.96
C ASP A 563 5.12 -6.10 5.79
N ALA A 564 5.22 -5.92 7.09
CA ALA A 564 5.79 -6.91 7.99
C ALA A 564 5.08 -6.95 9.35
N ALA A 565 4.94 -8.17 9.88
CA ALA A 565 4.35 -8.42 11.19
C ALA A 565 5.42 -8.46 12.29
N LEU A 566 5.13 -7.82 13.43
CA LEU A 566 6.02 -7.83 14.58
C LEU A 566 5.70 -9.02 15.48
N TYR A 567 6.70 -9.78 15.91
CA TYR A 567 6.60 -10.71 17.04
C TYR A 567 7.11 -10.02 18.32
N PRO A 568 6.23 -9.48 19.20
CA PRO A 568 6.64 -8.60 20.29
C PRO A 568 7.48 -9.32 21.35
N GLY A 569 7.06 -10.52 21.77
CA GLY A 569 7.78 -11.29 22.79
C GLY A 569 9.17 -11.74 22.33
N SER A 570 9.35 -11.89 21.01
CA SER A 570 10.67 -11.99 20.37
C SER A 570 11.54 -13.11 20.98
N TRP A 571 12.87 -13.02 20.86
CA TRP A 571 13.78 -14.03 21.42
C TRP A 571 13.64 -14.19 22.93
N SER A 572 13.32 -13.13 23.69
CA SER A 572 13.18 -13.20 25.13
C SER A 572 12.06 -14.14 25.58
N GLN A 573 10.90 -14.09 24.93
CA GLN A 573 9.80 -15.02 25.18
C GLN A 573 10.16 -16.41 24.65
N TRP A 574 10.68 -16.49 23.42
CA TRP A 574 11.03 -17.76 22.79
C TRP A 574 12.04 -18.55 23.60
N SER A 575 13.14 -17.91 24.00
CA SER A 575 14.25 -18.50 24.74
C SER A 575 13.89 -18.82 26.20
N ALA A 576 12.82 -18.25 26.76
CA ALA A 576 12.33 -18.62 28.09
C ALA A 576 11.52 -19.93 28.10
N ASP A 577 10.94 -20.35 26.96
CA ASP A 577 10.14 -21.58 26.84
C ASP A 577 11.02 -22.80 26.48
N PRO A 578 11.32 -23.72 27.42
CA PRO A 578 12.18 -24.86 27.15
C PRO A 578 11.62 -25.83 26.11
N GLY A 579 10.30 -25.79 25.83
CA GLY A 579 9.65 -26.61 24.80
C GLY A 579 9.91 -26.11 23.37
N ARG A 580 10.39 -24.86 23.21
CA ARG A 580 10.70 -24.29 21.89
C ARG A 580 12.15 -24.56 21.47
N PRO A 581 12.38 -24.99 20.21
CA PRO A 581 13.72 -25.26 19.70
C PRO A 581 14.54 -23.99 19.49
N ALA A 582 15.85 -24.09 19.68
CA ALA A 582 16.81 -23.02 19.39
C ALA A 582 17.92 -23.58 18.49
N VAL A 583 18.32 -22.81 17.47
CA VAL A 583 19.36 -23.18 16.52
C VAL A 583 20.57 -22.27 16.71
N THR A 584 21.79 -22.80 16.60
CA THR A 584 23.04 -22.04 16.59
C THR A 584 23.74 -22.19 15.23
N GLY A 585 24.60 -21.24 14.88
CA GLY A 585 25.34 -21.21 13.62
C GLY A 585 24.73 -20.30 12.55
N PRO A 586 25.38 -20.18 11.37
CA PRO A 586 25.06 -19.17 10.37
C PRO A 586 23.91 -19.54 9.43
N HIS A 587 23.48 -20.80 9.42
CA HIS A 587 22.47 -21.29 8.47
C HIS A 587 21.08 -21.37 9.10
N PRO A 588 20.03 -21.00 8.35
CA PRO A 588 18.66 -21.26 8.76
C PRO A 588 18.39 -22.77 8.62
N THR A 589 18.61 -23.56 9.67
CA THR A 589 18.28 -24.99 9.59
C THR A 589 16.78 -25.18 9.77
N GLU A 590 16.15 -25.93 8.86
CA GLU A 590 14.75 -26.34 9.00
C GLU A 590 14.55 -27.27 10.20
N ARG A 591 13.29 -27.36 10.68
CA ARG A 591 12.89 -28.38 11.65
C ARG A 591 13.37 -29.74 11.14
N SER A 592 14.15 -30.46 11.93
CA SER A 592 14.21 -31.91 11.78
C SER A 592 12.78 -32.41 11.99
N THR A 593 12.14 -32.87 10.91
CA THR A 593 10.81 -33.47 10.97
C THR A 593 10.92 -34.73 11.83
N PRO A 594 10.13 -34.90 12.91
CA PRO A 594 10.01 -36.20 13.56
C PRO A 594 9.33 -37.23 12.65
#